data_AF-A0A9P6JCH0-F1
#
_entry.id   AF-A0A9P6JCH0-F1
#
_cell.length_a   1.000
_cell.length_b   1.000
_cell.length_c   1.000
_cell.angle_alpha   90.00
_cell.angle_beta   90.00
_cell.angle_gamma   90.00
#
_symmetry.space_group_name_H-M   'P 1'
#
loop_
_entity.id
_entity.type
_entity.pdbx_description
1 polymer ?
#
loop_
_entity_poly.entity_id
_entity_poly.type
_entity_poly.pdbx_seq_one_letter_code
_entity_poly.pdbx_strand_id
1 'polypeptide(L)'
;MDTKKLAASAADPKKVFGRSPDQYILNIVKESCQEAFNLPSFTTTLQTIKSHFFERNYDAVFQNPEHLPVYSARYAPSRALCYYHLFREHPVLMKTLEGGPSTVLCIGSGAGSELVGIAAAMVHANPALKTKKKTTTDKKDKDKDIIKKDSSAAAMAETKQHEDEAKETPKLAAEDESTLGLEGLTVSKTEPAATSILTTTSTSTAEDSPTVSKPVKKTRLNKHQVTIVMQDYVDWSSILVPMETVVRSRLMLGPERLCCETEVGNVLDLSDGLLQRVAKADLITFMFVLNELFQDKKRTMLLVAKIVAAMPKGAHMLVVDSAGSFSNLKVGERTYMVYMLLDHLKDLEIVYQDDATWYRCPPSLTYPLKLENMRHFVRIYKRR
;
A
#
# COMPACT_ATOMS: atom_id res chain seq x y z
N MET A 1 20.17 -2.29 30.34
CA MET A 1 18.91 -1.51 30.22
C MET A 1 17.81 -2.47 29.79
N ASP A 2 16.68 -2.44 30.47
CA ASP A 2 15.68 -3.52 30.51
C ASP A 2 14.82 -3.58 29.22
N THR A 3 14.95 -4.64 28.43
CA THR A 3 14.19 -4.89 27.18
C THR A 3 12.67 -4.93 27.39
N LYS A 4 12.22 -5.21 28.62
CA LYS A 4 10.80 -5.12 29.01
C LYS A 4 10.25 -3.69 29.01
N LYS A 5 11.08 -2.67 29.24
CA LYS A 5 10.64 -1.27 29.30
C LYS A 5 10.43 -0.68 27.90
N LEU A 6 11.17 -1.14 26.90
CA LEU A 6 10.91 -0.85 25.48
C LEU A 6 9.66 -1.58 24.95
N ALA A 7 9.45 -2.84 25.32
CA ALA A 7 8.26 -3.59 24.89
C ALA A 7 6.97 -3.06 25.55
N ALA A 8 7.04 -2.59 26.80
CA ALA A 8 5.92 -1.94 27.49
C ALA A 8 5.72 -0.46 27.08
N SER A 9 6.70 0.13 26.39
CA SER A 9 6.59 1.46 25.76
C SER A 9 6.14 1.40 24.30
N ALA A 10 5.65 0.25 23.80
CA ALA A 10 4.85 0.16 22.58
C ALA A 10 3.51 0.87 22.81
N ALA A 11 3.60 2.17 23.04
CA ALA A 11 2.78 3.00 23.88
C ALA A 11 1.95 3.95 23.05
N ASP A 12 0.84 4.41 23.64
CA ASP A 12 0.05 5.58 23.24
C ASP A 12 0.58 6.31 22.00
N PRO A 13 -0.11 6.29 20.85
CA PRO A 13 0.33 6.95 19.62
C PRO A 13 0.82 8.40 19.82
N LYS A 14 0.32 9.11 20.84
CA LYS A 14 0.80 10.45 21.20
C LYS A 14 2.27 10.49 21.66
N LYS A 15 2.80 9.41 22.23
CA LYS A 15 4.21 9.30 22.61
C LYS A 15 5.13 9.09 21.41
N VAL A 16 4.61 8.49 20.33
CA VAL A 16 5.36 8.30 19.08
C VAL A 16 5.25 9.57 18.22
N PHE A 17 4.02 9.96 17.88
CA PHE A 17 3.77 11.04 16.92
C PHE A 17 3.81 12.45 17.53
N GLY A 18 3.76 12.57 18.86
CA GLY A 18 3.56 13.85 19.52
C GLY A 18 2.20 14.45 19.15
N ARG A 19 2.22 15.67 18.59
CA ARG A 19 1.01 16.45 18.28
C ARG A 19 0.45 16.22 16.87
N SER A 20 1.27 15.79 15.92
CA SER A 20 0.87 15.67 14.50
C SER A 20 1.46 14.40 13.89
N PRO A 21 0.67 13.32 13.77
CA PRO A 21 1.07 12.12 13.04
C PRO A 21 1.50 12.43 11.61
N ASP A 22 0.76 13.30 10.91
CA ASP A 22 1.03 13.65 9.52
C ASP A 22 2.41 14.32 9.35
N GLN A 23 2.74 15.32 10.18
CA GLN A 23 4.08 15.92 10.12
C GLN A 23 5.17 14.93 10.52
N TYR A 24 4.89 14.03 11.46
CA TYR A 24 5.83 12.99 11.87
C TYR A 24 6.15 12.02 10.72
N ILE A 25 5.13 11.60 9.97
CA ILE A 25 5.26 10.75 8.77
C ILE A 25 6.11 11.46 7.71
N LEU A 26 5.84 12.74 7.44
CA LEU A 26 6.65 13.52 6.50
C LEU A 26 8.11 13.63 6.93
N ASN A 27 8.37 13.77 8.24
CA ASN A 27 9.73 13.82 8.75
C ASN A 27 10.47 12.48 8.57
N ILE A 28 9.79 11.34 8.69
CA ILE A 28 10.36 10.03 8.38
C ILE A 28 10.82 10.00 6.92
N VAL A 29 9.93 10.32 5.97
CA VAL A 29 10.29 10.30 4.55
C VAL A 29 11.42 11.29 4.25
N LYS A 30 11.38 12.49 4.82
CA LYS A 30 12.45 13.50 4.67
C LYS A 30 13.80 12.97 5.12
N GLU A 31 13.84 12.35 6.30
CA GLU A 31 15.05 11.79 6.90
C GLU A 31 15.59 10.63 6.06
N SER A 32 14.72 9.71 5.62
CA SER A 32 15.08 8.59 4.74
C SER A 32 15.62 9.04 3.38
N CYS A 33 15.14 10.17 2.86
CA CYS A 33 15.57 10.72 1.57
C CYS A 33 16.60 11.85 1.70
N GLN A 34 17.24 12.03 2.86
CA GLN A 34 18.13 13.17 3.10
C GLN A 34 19.33 13.18 2.16
N GLU A 35 19.86 12.01 1.80
CA GLU A 35 20.95 11.87 0.82
C GLU A 35 20.51 12.35 -0.57
N ALA A 36 19.29 12.02 -0.99
CA ALA A 36 18.72 12.49 -2.25
C ALA A 36 18.67 14.02 -2.28
N PHE A 37 18.14 14.66 -1.23
CA PHE A 37 18.08 16.12 -1.14
C PHE A 37 19.44 16.82 -1.20
N ASN A 38 20.52 16.12 -0.85
CA ASN A 38 21.88 16.65 -0.87
C ASN A 38 22.58 16.47 -2.24
N LEU A 39 21.96 15.75 -3.19
CA LEU A 39 22.52 15.55 -4.52
C LEU A 39 22.62 16.88 -5.27
N PRO A 40 23.80 17.27 -5.82
CA PRO A 40 23.92 18.44 -6.67
C PRO A 40 23.01 18.36 -7.92
N SER A 41 22.76 17.15 -8.40
CA SER A 41 21.90 16.88 -9.56
C SER A 41 20.41 16.86 -9.22
N PHE A 42 19.99 16.95 -7.95
CA PHE A 42 18.60 16.72 -7.53
C PHE A 42 17.57 17.45 -8.39
N THR A 43 17.77 18.75 -8.60
CA THR A 43 16.83 19.58 -9.36
C THR A 43 16.78 19.15 -10.83
N THR A 44 17.93 18.90 -11.45
CA THR A 44 18.01 18.48 -12.86
C THR A 44 17.39 17.10 -13.03
N THR A 45 17.72 16.14 -12.16
CA THR A 45 17.15 14.80 -12.17
C THR A 45 15.63 14.84 -11.96
N LEU A 46 15.13 15.67 -11.05
CA LEU A 46 13.70 15.83 -10.84
C LEU A 46 12.99 16.39 -12.08
N GLN A 47 13.61 17.32 -12.80
CA GLN A 47 13.05 17.81 -14.07
C GLN A 47 13.05 16.73 -15.14
N THR A 48 14.12 15.94 -15.27
CA THR A 48 14.17 14.79 -16.18
C THR A 48 13.05 13.79 -15.89
N ILE A 49 12.82 13.44 -14.62
CA ILE A 49 11.73 12.54 -14.21
C ILE A 49 10.37 13.12 -14.63
N LYS A 50 10.14 14.43 -14.43
CA LYS A 50 8.89 15.08 -14.85
C LYS A 50 8.70 15.05 -16.38
N SER A 51 9.77 15.25 -17.15
CA SER A 51 9.72 15.15 -18.61
C SER A 51 9.35 13.75 -19.06
N HIS A 52 9.96 12.71 -18.48
CA HIS A 52 9.59 11.32 -18.79
C HIS A 52 8.13 11.00 -18.46
N PHE A 53 7.60 11.52 -17.35
CA PHE A 53 6.17 11.38 -17.04
C PHE A 53 5.27 12.09 -18.05
N PHE A 54 5.66 13.29 -18.49
CA PHE A 54 4.94 14.02 -19.53
C PHE A 54 4.90 13.24 -20.84
N GLU A 55 6.00 12.58 -21.20
CA GLU A 55 6.15 11.72 -22.39
C GLU A 55 5.54 10.32 -22.21
N ARG A 56 5.02 9.99 -21.02
CA ARG A 56 4.55 8.65 -20.65
C ARG A 56 5.62 7.55 -20.79
N ASN A 57 6.89 7.92 -20.65
CA ASN A 57 8.03 7.01 -20.68
C ASN A 57 8.39 6.55 -19.26
N TYR A 58 7.55 5.70 -18.68
CA TYR A 58 7.72 5.21 -17.31
C TYR A 58 9.01 4.39 -17.15
N ASP A 59 9.39 3.61 -18.16
CA ASP A 59 10.62 2.81 -18.14
C ASP A 59 11.87 3.69 -17.95
N ALA A 60 11.96 4.85 -18.64
CA ALA A 60 13.07 5.77 -18.45
C ALA A 60 13.11 6.40 -17.05
N VAL A 61 11.97 6.48 -16.34
CA VAL A 61 11.95 6.92 -14.95
C VAL A 61 12.59 5.88 -14.05
N PHE A 62 12.21 4.60 -14.19
CA PHE A 62 12.52 3.58 -13.18
C PHE A 62 13.73 2.70 -13.52
N GLN A 63 14.14 2.61 -14.78
CA GLN A 63 15.32 1.85 -15.18
C GLN A 63 16.64 2.59 -14.92
N ASN A 64 16.60 3.90 -14.66
CA ASN A 64 17.78 4.65 -14.23
C ASN A 64 17.85 4.70 -12.68
N PRO A 65 18.82 4.02 -12.05
CA PRO A 65 18.94 3.99 -10.59
C PRO A 65 19.12 5.38 -9.95
N GLU A 66 19.70 6.35 -10.67
CA GLU A 66 19.88 7.72 -10.17
C GLU A 66 18.57 8.47 -9.99
N HIS A 67 17.51 8.05 -10.68
CA HIS A 67 16.19 8.65 -10.56
C HIS A 67 15.47 8.22 -9.28
N LEU A 68 15.71 6.99 -8.80
CA LEU A 68 14.91 6.38 -7.72
C LEU A 68 14.94 7.17 -6.40
N PRO A 69 16.09 7.66 -5.89
CA PRO A 69 16.12 8.47 -4.67
C PRO A 69 15.34 9.78 -4.82
N VAL A 70 15.49 10.44 -5.98
CA VAL A 70 14.83 11.72 -6.29
C VAL A 70 13.32 11.52 -6.47
N TYR A 71 12.92 10.41 -7.10
CA TYR A 71 11.53 9.99 -7.24
C TYR A 71 10.88 9.78 -5.87
N SER A 72 11.51 8.96 -5.02
CA SER A 72 10.97 8.65 -3.69
C SER A 72 10.82 9.92 -2.84
N ALA A 73 11.85 10.78 -2.82
CA ALA A 73 11.81 12.08 -2.14
C ALA A 73 10.66 12.98 -2.62
N ARG A 74 10.32 12.92 -3.92
CA ARG A 74 9.28 13.76 -4.53
C ARG A 74 7.86 13.23 -4.33
N TYR A 75 7.66 11.94 -4.54
CA TYR A 75 6.33 11.36 -4.74
C TYR A 75 5.86 10.47 -3.58
N ALA A 76 6.78 9.90 -2.79
CA ALA A 76 6.40 9.07 -1.65
C ALA A 76 5.68 9.81 -0.50
N PRO A 77 6.01 11.07 -0.14
CA PRO A 77 5.46 11.71 1.06
C PRO A 77 3.94 11.84 1.06
N SER A 78 3.37 12.32 -0.06
CA SER A 78 1.92 12.52 -0.16
C SER A 78 1.17 11.18 -0.18
N ARG A 79 1.70 10.18 -0.90
CA ARG A 79 1.16 8.81 -0.94
C ARG A 79 1.21 8.14 0.43
N ALA A 80 2.33 8.23 1.15
CA ALA A 80 2.46 7.69 2.50
C ALA A 80 1.41 8.25 3.47
N LEU A 81 1.13 9.55 3.39
CA LEU A 81 0.07 10.17 4.19
C LEU A 81 -1.32 9.64 3.82
N CYS A 82 -1.65 9.58 2.52
CA CYS A 82 -2.92 9.04 2.05
C CYS A 82 -3.12 7.58 2.48
N TYR A 83 -2.09 6.74 2.34
CA TYR A 83 -2.14 5.33 2.72
C TYR A 83 -2.30 5.18 4.25
N TYR A 84 -1.60 5.99 5.03
CA TYR A 84 -1.80 6.03 6.48
C TYR A 84 -3.26 6.33 6.84
N HIS A 85 -3.88 7.35 6.24
CA HIS A 85 -5.27 7.70 6.51
C HIS A 85 -6.25 6.63 6.02
N LEU A 86 -6.04 6.03 4.84
CA LEU A 86 -6.84 4.90 4.35
C LEU A 86 -6.86 3.75 5.37
N PHE A 87 -5.70 3.32 5.87
CA PHE A 87 -5.65 2.28 6.89
C PHE A 87 -6.31 2.69 8.20
N ARG A 88 -6.22 3.96 8.59
CA ARG A 88 -6.82 4.51 9.81
C ARG A 88 -8.34 4.60 9.76
N GLU A 89 -8.88 4.93 8.61
CA GLU A 89 -10.30 5.25 8.42
C GLU A 89 -11.12 4.01 8.05
N HIS A 90 -10.51 3.00 7.42
CA HIS A 90 -11.21 1.77 7.06
C HIS A 90 -11.00 0.66 8.11
N PRO A 91 -12.06 0.26 8.85
CA PRO A 91 -11.93 -0.73 9.92
C PRO A 91 -11.38 -2.08 9.47
N VAL A 92 -11.64 -2.47 8.22
CA VAL A 92 -11.16 -3.72 7.62
C VAL A 92 -9.65 -3.71 7.48
N LEU A 93 -9.08 -2.60 6.98
CA LEU A 93 -7.63 -2.44 6.84
C LEU A 93 -6.95 -2.36 8.20
N MET A 94 -7.50 -1.59 9.14
CA MET A 94 -6.99 -1.52 10.52
C MET A 94 -7.05 -2.89 11.21
N LYS A 95 -8.12 -3.67 11.00
CA LYS A 95 -8.25 -5.02 11.57
C LYS A 95 -7.16 -5.96 11.07
N THR A 96 -6.72 -5.85 9.82
CA THR A 96 -5.56 -6.62 9.32
C THR A 96 -4.33 -6.37 10.18
N LEU A 97 -4.10 -5.12 10.61
CA LEU A 97 -2.95 -4.75 11.45
C LEU A 97 -3.12 -5.14 12.94
N GLU A 98 -4.35 -5.36 13.40
CA GLU A 98 -4.69 -5.65 14.81
C GLU A 98 -4.95 -7.13 15.09
N GLY A 99 -5.41 -7.89 14.10
CA GLY A 99 -6.10 -9.17 14.28
C GLY A 99 -5.22 -10.38 14.60
N GLY A 100 -3.89 -10.23 14.53
CA GLY A 100 -2.94 -11.32 14.65
C GLY A 100 -1.61 -11.01 13.96
N PRO A 101 -0.71 -11.99 13.84
CA PRO A 101 0.28 -11.97 12.76
C PRO A 101 -0.44 -11.85 11.41
N SER A 102 0.01 -10.94 10.55
CA SER A 102 -0.61 -10.73 9.23
C SER A 102 0.42 -10.43 8.16
N THR A 103 0.14 -10.81 6.91
CA THR A 103 0.97 -10.49 5.74
C THR A 103 0.24 -9.53 4.81
N VAL A 104 0.87 -8.40 4.50
CA VAL A 104 0.43 -7.42 3.50
C VAL A 104 1.36 -7.47 2.30
N LEU A 105 0.87 -7.98 1.17
CA LEU A 105 1.60 -7.97 -0.11
C LEU A 105 1.27 -6.68 -0.87
N CYS A 106 2.28 -5.85 -1.11
CA CYS A 106 2.13 -4.56 -1.79
C CYS A 106 2.73 -4.63 -3.20
N ILE A 107 1.86 -4.60 -4.21
CA ILE A 107 2.23 -4.68 -5.63
C ILE A 107 2.59 -3.29 -6.14
N GLY A 108 3.77 -3.12 -6.75
CA GLY A 108 4.27 -1.83 -7.25
C GLY A 108 4.70 -0.86 -6.13
N SER A 109 5.20 -1.41 -5.02
CA SER A 109 5.41 -0.70 -3.76
C SER A 109 6.84 -0.14 -3.58
N GLY A 110 7.64 -0.11 -4.64
CA GLY A 110 9.08 0.13 -4.55
C GLY A 110 9.51 1.46 -3.93
N ALA A 111 8.72 2.53 -4.13
CA ALA A 111 9.09 3.88 -3.68
C ALA A 111 9.00 4.11 -2.15
N GLY A 112 8.46 3.14 -1.38
CA GLY A 112 8.43 3.16 0.08
C GLY A 112 7.20 3.83 0.73
N SER A 113 6.21 4.23 -0.07
CA SER A 113 4.99 4.89 0.44
C SER A 113 4.16 3.95 1.33
N GLU A 114 3.97 2.71 0.90
CA GLU A 114 3.27 1.67 1.66
C GLU A 114 4.00 1.31 2.94
N LEU A 115 5.33 1.13 2.88
CA LEU A 115 6.14 0.87 4.06
C LEU A 115 5.89 1.92 5.14
N VAL A 116 6.01 3.21 4.79
CA VAL A 116 5.84 4.30 5.74
C VAL A 116 4.38 4.43 6.20
N GLY A 117 3.42 4.42 5.27
CA GLY A 117 2.01 4.63 5.58
C GLY A 117 1.41 3.52 6.44
N ILE A 118 1.67 2.25 6.09
CA ILE A 118 1.20 1.08 6.82
C ILE A 118 1.89 1.00 8.19
N ALA A 119 3.21 1.18 8.25
CA ALA A 119 3.93 1.16 9.52
C ALA A 119 3.44 2.27 10.47
N ALA A 120 3.15 3.47 9.96
CA ALA A 120 2.55 4.53 10.75
C ALA A 120 1.16 4.15 11.27
N ALA A 121 0.33 3.48 10.46
CA ALA A 121 -0.97 2.98 10.91
C ALA A 121 -0.83 1.89 12.00
N MET A 122 0.19 1.03 11.93
CA MET A 122 0.48 0.00 12.93
C MET A 122 0.72 0.53 14.34
N VAL A 123 1.21 1.78 14.48
CA VAL A 123 1.36 2.44 15.79
C VAL A 123 0.02 2.53 16.53
N HIS A 124 -1.08 2.68 15.78
CA HIS A 124 -2.43 2.72 16.35
C HIS A 124 -3.07 1.35 16.53
N ALA A 125 -2.57 0.33 15.83
CA ALA A 125 -3.02 -1.05 15.90
C ALA A 125 -2.55 -1.74 17.20
N ASN A 126 -2.77 -1.09 18.35
CA ASN A 126 -2.38 -1.60 19.66
C ASN A 126 -3.59 -2.15 20.43
N PRO A 127 -3.62 -3.47 20.73
CA PRO A 127 -4.69 -4.09 21.52
C PRO A 127 -4.83 -3.52 22.93
N ALA A 128 -3.75 -3.00 23.53
CA ALA A 128 -3.73 -2.55 24.92
C ALA A 128 -4.53 -1.25 25.17
N LEU A 129 -4.88 -0.49 24.13
CA LEU A 129 -5.65 0.76 24.25
C LEU A 129 -7.17 0.52 24.23
N LYS A 130 -7.64 -0.64 23.73
CA LYS A 130 -9.08 -0.92 23.58
C LYS A 130 -9.77 -1.39 24.87
N THR A 131 -9.04 -1.70 25.94
CA THR A 131 -9.60 -2.14 27.24
C THR A 131 -10.10 -1.00 28.13
N LYS A 132 -10.01 0.27 27.70
CA LYS A 132 -10.48 1.45 28.48
C LYS A 132 -11.75 2.13 27.98
N LYS A 133 -12.53 1.54 27.07
CA LYS A 133 -13.91 2.02 26.82
C LYS A 133 -14.87 1.36 27.81
N LYS A 134 -14.76 1.79 29.07
CA LYS A 134 -15.76 1.50 30.11
C LYS A 134 -16.94 2.45 29.87
N THR A 135 -18.10 1.85 29.71
CA THR A 135 -19.43 2.46 29.71
C THR A 135 -19.54 3.63 30.69
N THR A 136 -19.85 4.81 30.16
CA THR A 136 -20.50 5.88 30.92
C THR A 136 -21.75 6.28 30.16
N THR A 137 -22.88 5.90 30.73
CA THR A 137 -24.24 6.25 30.38
C THR A 137 -24.48 7.75 30.57
N ASP A 138 -25.22 8.30 29.61
CA ASP A 138 -26.13 9.45 29.64
C ASP A 138 -25.85 10.67 30.54
N LYS A 139 -25.74 11.83 29.87
CA LYS A 139 -26.61 12.98 30.15
C LYS A 139 -26.93 13.76 28.87
N LYS A 140 -28.21 13.72 28.51
CA LYS A 140 -28.86 14.67 27.60
C LYS A 140 -28.72 16.08 28.16
N ASP A 141 -28.41 17.04 27.30
CA ASP A 141 -29.02 18.37 27.37
C ASP A 141 -29.26 18.94 25.96
N LYS A 142 -30.40 19.61 25.86
CA LYS A 142 -30.99 20.24 24.66
C LYS A 142 -30.50 21.68 24.55
N ASP A 143 -30.29 22.15 23.32
CA ASP A 143 -30.74 23.45 22.75
C ASP A 143 -29.98 23.68 21.42
N LYS A 144 -30.64 23.60 20.26
CA LYS A 144 -31.38 24.63 19.52
C LYS A 144 -30.55 25.83 19.05
N ASP A 145 -30.35 25.84 17.73
CA ASP A 145 -30.30 26.93 16.74
C ASP A 145 -29.56 28.24 17.05
N ILE A 146 -28.70 28.68 16.13
CA ILE A 146 -28.92 29.88 15.29
C ILE A 146 -27.82 30.00 14.21
N ILE A 147 -28.29 30.16 12.98
CA ILE A 147 -27.57 30.54 11.77
C ILE A 147 -27.07 31.99 11.89
N LYS A 148 -25.83 32.27 11.49
CA LYS A 148 -25.50 33.53 10.80
C LYS A 148 -24.40 33.32 9.75
N LYS A 149 -24.79 33.62 8.51
CA LYS A 149 -23.92 33.99 7.38
C LYS A 149 -22.97 35.10 7.83
N ASP A 150 -21.73 35.06 7.33
CA ASP A 150 -21.22 36.21 6.61
C ASP A 150 -20.15 35.82 5.59
N SER A 151 -20.30 36.46 4.45
CA SER A 151 -19.50 36.40 3.24
C SER A 151 -18.31 37.34 3.32
N SER A 152 -17.14 36.91 2.85
CA SER A 152 -16.27 37.81 2.09
C SER A 152 -15.37 37.01 1.15
N ALA A 153 -15.60 37.22 -0.14
CA ALA A 153 -14.73 36.81 -1.21
C ALA A 153 -13.49 37.72 -1.26
N ALA A 154 -12.32 37.13 -1.51
CA ALA A 154 -11.21 37.80 -2.16
C ALA A 154 -10.54 36.80 -3.09
N ALA A 155 -10.54 37.16 -4.37
CA ALA A 155 -10.05 36.37 -5.49
C ALA A 155 -8.52 36.37 -5.54
N MET A 156 -7.93 35.25 -5.98
CA MET A 156 -6.73 35.27 -6.81
C MET A 156 -6.82 34.14 -7.84
N ALA A 157 -6.54 34.52 -9.08
CA ALA A 157 -6.78 33.76 -10.30
C ALA A 157 -5.73 32.66 -10.50
N GLU A 158 -6.19 31.45 -10.83
CA GLU A 158 -5.37 30.42 -11.47
C GLU A 158 -6.15 29.76 -12.62
N THR A 159 -5.40 29.49 -13.67
CA THR A 159 -5.79 29.13 -15.03
C THR A 159 -6.72 27.91 -15.09
N LYS A 160 -7.89 28.09 -15.69
CA LYS A 160 -8.83 27.01 -16.02
C LYS A 160 -8.20 26.06 -17.04
N GLN A 161 -8.02 24.80 -16.65
CA GLN A 161 -8.20 23.67 -17.57
C GLN A 161 -9.48 22.95 -17.17
N HIS A 162 -10.37 22.86 -18.14
CA HIS A 162 -11.70 22.24 -18.08
C HIS A 162 -11.54 20.72 -17.96
N GLU A 163 -11.99 20.11 -16.87
CA GLU A 163 -12.47 18.72 -16.85
C GLU A 163 -13.61 18.61 -15.82
N ASP A 164 -14.76 19.18 -16.18
CA ASP A 164 -16.06 18.77 -15.63
C ASP A 164 -16.65 17.73 -16.60
N GLU A 165 -16.49 16.44 -16.27
CA GLU A 165 -17.41 15.40 -16.74
C GLU A 165 -17.70 14.46 -15.55
N ALA A 166 -18.74 14.79 -14.78
CA ALA A 166 -19.49 13.79 -14.05
C ALA A 166 -20.59 13.28 -15.01
N LYS A 167 -20.21 12.35 -15.89
CA LYS A 167 -21.19 11.52 -16.62
C LYS A 167 -21.47 10.27 -15.81
N GLU A 168 -22.75 9.93 -15.75
CA GLU A 168 -23.28 8.70 -15.17
C GLU A 168 -22.46 7.49 -15.64
N THR A 169 -21.92 6.72 -14.71
CA THR A 169 -21.01 5.60 -14.99
C THR A 169 -21.77 4.47 -15.69
N PRO A 170 -21.44 4.11 -16.95
CA PRO A 170 -22.17 3.06 -17.67
C PRO A 170 -21.85 1.68 -17.09
N LYS A 171 -22.87 0.86 -16.80
CA LYS A 171 -22.68 -0.56 -16.42
C LYS A 171 -21.99 -1.33 -17.55
N LEU A 172 -21.12 -2.29 -17.20
CA LEU A 172 -20.49 -3.20 -18.16
C LEU A 172 -21.59 -3.99 -18.89
N ALA A 173 -21.60 -3.96 -20.23
CA ALA A 173 -22.54 -4.76 -21.00
C ALA A 173 -22.06 -6.20 -21.14
N ALA A 174 -23.00 -7.15 -21.15
CA ALA A 174 -22.72 -8.58 -21.27
C ALA A 174 -21.91 -8.93 -22.53
N GLU A 175 -22.12 -8.23 -23.64
CA GLU A 175 -21.37 -8.43 -24.90
C GLU A 175 -19.86 -8.13 -24.73
N ASP A 176 -19.51 -7.13 -23.90
CA ASP A 176 -18.13 -6.75 -23.65
C ASP A 176 -17.42 -7.70 -22.66
N GLU A 177 -18.16 -8.47 -21.87
CA GLU A 177 -17.59 -9.51 -20.98
C GLU A 177 -16.88 -10.61 -21.80
N SER A 178 -17.47 -11.01 -22.93
CA SER A 178 -16.89 -11.98 -23.87
C SER A 178 -15.59 -11.48 -24.50
N THR A 179 -15.52 -10.19 -24.87
CA THR A 179 -14.35 -9.57 -25.50
C THR A 179 -13.17 -9.40 -24.53
N LEU A 180 -13.45 -9.38 -23.23
CA LEU A 180 -12.49 -9.35 -22.14
C LEU A 180 -11.99 -10.75 -21.73
N GLY A 181 -12.54 -11.82 -22.32
CA GLY A 181 -12.25 -13.18 -21.90
C GLY A 181 -12.73 -13.49 -20.48
N LEU A 182 -13.70 -12.72 -19.94
CA LEU A 182 -14.23 -12.93 -18.60
C LEU A 182 -15.06 -14.23 -18.50
N GLU A 183 -15.59 -14.73 -19.63
CA GLU A 183 -16.46 -15.92 -19.71
C GLU A 183 -15.76 -17.26 -19.43
N GLY A 184 -14.44 -17.28 -19.23
CA GLY A 184 -13.65 -18.49 -18.94
C GLY A 184 -12.91 -18.48 -17.60
N LEU A 185 -13.12 -17.46 -16.76
CA LEU A 185 -12.37 -17.28 -15.50
C LEU A 185 -12.82 -18.19 -14.35
N THR A 186 -13.71 -19.15 -14.61
CA THR A 186 -14.00 -20.23 -13.66
C THR A 186 -12.77 -21.12 -13.53
N VAL A 187 -11.95 -20.87 -12.51
CA VAL A 187 -10.79 -21.70 -12.19
C VAL A 187 -11.28 -23.02 -11.60
N SER A 188 -11.13 -24.11 -12.35
CA SER A 188 -11.32 -25.46 -11.82
C SER A 188 -10.21 -25.76 -10.82
N LYS A 189 -10.58 -26.36 -9.68
CA LYS A 189 -9.63 -26.82 -8.67
C LYS A 189 -8.90 -28.05 -9.19
N THR A 190 -7.61 -27.94 -9.44
CA THR A 190 -6.71 -29.10 -9.44
C THR A 190 -5.63 -28.88 -8.40
N GLU A 191 -5.67 -29.71 -7.35
CA GLU A 191 -4.59 -29.82 -6.37
C GLU A 191 -3.34 -30.40 -7.05
N PRO A 192 -2.13 -29.85 -6.86
CA PRO A 192 -0.93 -30.50 -7.32
C PRO A 192 -0.54 -31.62 -6.36
N ALA A 193 -0.37 -32.81 -6.92
CA ALA A 193 0.20 -33.97 -6.26
C ALA A 193 1.66 -33.71 -5.85
N ALA A 194 2.00 -34.17 -4.64
CA ALA A 194 3.35 -34.15 -4.12
C ALA A 194 4.29 -34.99 -5.00
N THR A 195 5.33 -34.36 -5.55
CA THR A 195 6.44 -35.08 -6.19
C THR A 195 7.73 -34.73 -5.47
N SER A 196 8.34 -35.75 -4.88
CA SER A 196 9.64 -35.75 -4.24
C SER A 196 10.75 -35.45 -5.25
N ILE A 197 11.65 -34.51 -4.93
CA ILE A 197 12.89 -34.32 -5.67
C ILE A 197 14.08 -34.42 -4.70
N LEU A 198 14.98 -35.34 -5.06
CA LEU A 198 16.26 -35.65 -4.44
C LEU A 198 17.18 -34.44 -4.41
N THR A 199 17.75 -34.17 -3.23
CA THR A 199 18.82 -33.18 -3.06
C THR A 199 20.17 -33.90 -3.10
N THR A 200 21.03 -33.49 -4.04
CA THR A 200 22.44 -33.89 -4.11
C THR A 200 23.26 -33.08 -3.12
N THR A 201 23.83 -33.76 -2.13
CA THR A 201 24.70 -33.19 -1.09
C THR A 201 26.14 -33.11 -1.60
N SER A 202 26.73 -31.92 -1.62
CA SER A 202 28.18 -31.73 -1.71
C SER A 202 28.78 -31.72 -0.31
N THR A 203 29.75 -32.61 -0.12
CA THR A 203 30.49 -32.91 1.11
C THR A 203 31.47 -31.78 1.43
N SER A 204 31.44 -31.26 2.67
CA SER A 204 32.64 -30.69 3.30
C SER A 204 32.74 -31.14 4.74
N THR A 205 33.95 -31.57 5.07
CA THR A 205 34.47 -32.22 6.27
C THR A 205 34.08 -31.57 7.60
N ALA A 206 33.75 -32.45 8.56
CA ALA A 206 33.49 -32.14 9.96
C ALA A 206 34.80 -32.00 10.75
N GLU A 207 34.87 -30.98 11.61
CA GLU A 207 35.68 -31.01 12.83
C GLU A 207 34.74 -30.90 14.04
N ASP A 208 34.92 -31.85 14.96
CA ASP A 208 34.07 -32.14 16.11
C ASP A 208 34.53 -31.33 17.34
N SER A 209 33.59 -30.73 18.06
CA SER A 209 33.82 -30.20 19.41
C SER A 209 32.49 -30.15 20.17
N PRO A 210 32.40 -30.76 21.36
CA PRO A 210 31.13 -30.93 22.05
C PRO A 210 30.76 -29.64 22.80
N THR A 211 29.65 -29.01 22.42
CA THR A 211 29.04 -27.95 23.23
C THR A 211 27.63 -28.33 23.67
N VAL A 212 27.48 -28.34 25.00
CA VAL A 212 26.28 -28.64 25.77
C VAL A 212 25.08 -27.82 25.27
N SER A 213 24.06 -28.50 24.74
CA SER A 213 22.81 -27.89 24.28
C SER A 213 21.94 -27.46 25.46
N LYS A 214 21.86 -26.14 25.70
CA LYS A 214 20.76 -25.58 26.52
C LYS A 214 19.48 -25.58 25.68
N PRO A 215 18.31 -25.89 26.26
CA PRO A 215 17.06 -25.94 25.51
C PRO A 215 16.72 -24.54 24.98
N VAL A 216 16.63 -24.44 23.65
CA VAL A 216 16.14 -23.24 22.95
C VAL A 216 14.70 -23.02 23.40
N LYS A 217 14.49 -21.96 24.17
CA LYS A 217 13.14 -21.53 24.58
C LYS A 217 12.33 -21.28 23.30
N LYS A 218 11.23 -22.03 23.11
CA LYS A 218 10.25 -21.77 22.04
C LYS A 218 9.89 -20.29 22.05
N THR A 219 10.33 -19.55 21.03
CA THR A 219 10.03 -18.14 20.87
C THR A 219 8.52 -18.00 20.80
N ARG A 220 7.93 -17.34 21.80
CA ARG A 220 6.49 -17.09 21.85
C ARG A 220 6.14 -16.26 20.62
N LEU A 221 5.40 -16.82 19.65
CA LEU A 221 4.96 -16.09 18.44
C LEU A 221 4.39 -14.73 18.88
N ASN A 222 4.91 -13.65 18.30
CA ASN A 222 4.37 -12.33 18.59
C ASN A 222 2.95 -12.27 18.01
N LYS A 223 1.97 -12.00 18.85
CA LYS A 223 0.55 -12.02 18.46
C LYS A 223 0.15 -10.91 17.48
N HIS A 224 1.02 -9.94 17.18
CA HIS A 224 0.66 -8.75 16.37
C HIS A 224 1.81 -8.31 15.44
N GLN A 225 2.54 -9.27 14.87
CA GLN A 225 3.58 -8.99 13.88
C GLN A 225 2.94 -8.75 12.50
N VAL A 226 3.26 -7.64 11.85
CA VAL A 226 2.84 -7.40 10.47
C VAL A 226 4.05 -7.59 9.57
N THR A 227 3.93 -8.46 8.57
CA THR A 227 4.89 -8.59 7.47
C THR A 227 4.42 -7.76 6.29
N ILE A 228 5.21 -6.79 5.87
CA ILE A 228 5.01 -6.02 4.65
C ILE A 228 5.95 -6.59 3.57
N VAL A 229 5.38 -7.21 2.54
CA VAL A 229 6.11 -7.67 1.36
C VAL A 229 5.98 -6.59 0.29
N MET A 230 7.07 -5.89 0.00
CA MET A 230 7.16 -4.85 -1.03
C MET A 230 7.61 -5.50 -2.33
N GLN A 231 6.69 -5.66 -3.27
CA GLN A 231 6.97 -6.21 -4.58
C GLN A 231 7.07 -5.08 -5.61
N ASP A 232 8.12 -5.10 -6.42
CA ASP A 232 8.31 -4.18 -7.55
C ASP A 232 9.11 -4.86 -8.68
N TYR A 233 9.08 -4.33 -9.89
CA TYR A 233 9.91 -4.85 -10.99
C TYR A 233 11.32 -4.25 -10.98
N VAL A 234 11.51 -3.16 -10.26
CA VAL A 234 12.81 -2.50 -10.05
C VAL A 234 13.37 -2.85 -8.67
N ASP A 235 14.69 -2.90 -8.55
CA ASP A 235 15.36 -3.02 -7.26
C ASP A 235 15.42 -1.66 -6.55
N TRP A 236 14.59 -1.51 -5.52
CA TRP A 236 14.51 -0.32 -4.67
C TRP A 236 15.30 -0.46 -3.36
N SER A 237 16.16 -1.47 -3.21
CA SER A 237 16.90 -1.74 -1.96
C SER A 237 17.69 -0.54 -1.44
N SER A 238 18.28 0.25 -2.33
CA SER A 238 19.00 1.50 -2.00
C SER A 238 18.13 2.55 -1.29
N ILE A 239 16.80 2.46 -1.43
CA ILE A 239 15.82 3.34 -0.78
C ILE A 239 15.12 2.62 0.38
N LEU A 240 14.63 1.41 0.16
CA LEU A 240 13.80 0.69 1.11
C LEU A 240 14.58 0.28 2.37
N VAL A 241 15.85 -0.13 2.25
CA VAL A 241 16.66 -0.54 3.41
C VAL A 241 16.94 0.62 4.38
N PRO A 242 17.45 1.79 3.93
CA PRO A 242 17.63 2.93 4.84
C PRO A 242 16.27 3.47 5.33
N MET A 243 15.23 3.45 4.49
CA MET A 243 13.89 3.90 4.89
C MET A 243 13.29 3.01 5.98
N GLU A 244 13.39 1.69 5.87
CA GLU A 244 12.98 0.74 6.90
C GLU A 244 13.68 1.03 8.23
N THR A 245 14.99 1.29 8.20
CA THR A 245 15.78 1.62 9.39
C THR A 245 15.21 2.85 10.11
N VAL A 246 14.92 3.92 9.37
CA VAL A 246 14.31 5.15 9.92
C VAL A 246 12.90 4.86 10.44
N VAL A 247 12.06 4.16 9.67
CA VAL A 247 10.68 3.79 10.04
C VAL A 247 10.66 3.04 11.38
N ARG A 248 11.49 2.00 11.52
CA ARG A 248 11.56 1.19 12.75
C ARG A 248 11.98 2.03 13.95
N SER A 249 13.04 2.83 13.78
CA SER A 249 13.57 3.69 14.83
C SER A 249 12.55 4.73 15.28
N ARG A 250 11.97 5.48 14.33
CA ARG A 250 11.06 6.60 14.58
C ARG A 250 9.69 6.15 15.08
N LEU A 251 9.16 5.04 14.59
CA LEU A 251 7.86 4.53 15.01
C LEU A 251 7.93 3.55 16.18
N MET A 252 9.13 3.28 16.69
CA MET A 252 9.38 2.33 17.78
C MET A 252 8.84 0.93 17.46
N LEU A 253 9.00 0.49 16.21
CA LEU A 253 8.54 -0.80 15.71
C LEU A 253 9.73 -1.76 15.59
N GLY A 254 9.92 -2.59 16.62
CA GLY A 254 10.92 -3.64 16.60
C GLY A 254 10.63 -4.75 15.57
N PRO A 255 11.62 -5.62 15.26
CA PRO A 255 11.46 -6.74 14.32
C PRO A 255 10.33 -7.70 14.72
N GLU A 256 9.98 -7.75 16.00
CA GLU A 256 8.85 -8.52 16.48
C GLU A 256 7.49 -7.93 16.05
N ARG A 257 7.39 -6.63 15.77
CA ARG A 257 6.15 -5.96 15.36
C ARG A 257 6.05 -5.72 13.86
N LEU A 258 7.15 -5.34 13.21
CA LEU A 258 7.21 -5.10 11.78
C LEU A 258 8.24 -6.06 11.17
N CYS A 259 7.86 -6.80 10.14
CA CYS A 259 8.77 -7.55 9.27
C CYS A 259 8.65 -6.95 7.87
N CYS A 260 9.77 -6.79 7.17
CA CYS A 260 9.81 -6.21 5.84
C CYS A 260 10.55 -7.17 4.93
N GLU A 261 9.96 -7.43 3.77
CA GLU A 261 10.53 -8.30 2.75
C GLU A 261 10.39 -7.61 1.40
N THR A 262 11.37 -7.78 0.52
CA THR A 262 11.33 -7.24 -0.84
C THR A 262 11.30 -8.36 -1.86
N GLU A 263 10.55 -8.17 -2.94
CA GLU A 263 10.50 -9.11 -4.06
C GLU A 263 10.65 -8.34 -5.37
N VAL A 264 11.73 -8.61 -6.09
CA VAL A 264 12.02 -7.98 -7.39
C VAL A 264 11.55 -8.91 -8.50
N GLY A 265 10.67 -8.43 -9.37
CA GLY A 265 10.19 -9.15 -10.54
C GLY A 265 9.00 -8.48 -11.20
N ASN A 266 8.80 -8.72 -12.49
CA ASN A 266 7.62 -8.21 -13.19
C ASN A 266 6.39 -9.05 -12.84
N VAL A 267 5.37 -8.45 -12.23
CA VAL A 267 4.14 -9.17 -11.84
C VAL A 267 3.40 -9.80 -13.01
N LEU A 268 3.50 -9.22 -14.20
CA LEU A 268 2.86 -9.74 -15.40
C LEU A 268 3.51 -11.06 -15.88
N ASP A 269 4.68 -11.43 -15.35
CA ASP A 269 5.34 -12.71 -15.64
C ASP A 269 4.76 -13.87 -14.81
N LEU A 270 3.95 -13.57 -13.77
CA LEU A 270 3.22 -14.56 -12.99
C LEU A 270 4.11 -15.67 -12.41
N SER A 271 5.25 -15.29 -11.83
CA SER A 271 6.18 -16.24 -11.22
C SER A 271 5.51 -17.07 -10.13
N ASP A 272 5.98 -18.31 -9.93
CA ASP A 272 5.52 -19.16 -8.84
C ASP A 272 5.77 -18.51 -7.47
N GLY A 273 6.85 -17.74 -7.34
CA GLY A 273 7.16 -16.95 -6.14
C GLY A 273 6.05 -15.96 -5.80
N LEU A 274 5.60 -15.18 -6.78
CA LEU A 274 4.50 -14.22 -6.61
C LEU A 274 3.22 -14.91 -6.17
N LEU A 275 2.83 -16.02 -6.82
CA LEU A 275 1.61 -16.74 -6.45
C LEU A 275 1.70 -17.38 -5.06
N GLN A 276 2.89 -17.84 -4.65
CA GLN A 276 3.13 -18.32 -3.29
C GLN A 276 3.02 -17.20 -2.25
N ARG A 277 3.42 -15.96 -2.58
CA ARG A 277 3.18 -14.79 -1.72
C ARG A 277 1.70 -14.50 -1.58
N VAL A 278 0.98 -14.47 -2.70
CA VAL A 278 -0.47 -14.21 -2.74
C VAL A 278 -1.22 -15.22 -1.86
N ALA A 279 -0.87 -16.50 -1.97
CA ALA A 279 -1.47 -17.58 -1.17
C ALA A 279 -1.21 -17.47 0.35
N LYS A 280 -0.30 -16.60 0.78
CA LYS A 280 0.02 -16.34 2.19
C LYS A 280 -0.43 -14.95 2.68
N ALA A 281 -0.95 -14.11 1.79
CA ALA A 281 -1.29 -12.74 2.09
C ALA A 281 -2.70 -12.63 2.69
N ASP A 282 -2.82 -11.87 3.78
CA ASP A 282 -4.12 -11.48 4.37
C ASP A 282 -4.71 -10.25 3.68
N LEU A 283 -3.82 -9.41 3.13
CA LEU A 283 -4.15 -8.24 2.33
C LEU A 283 -3.19 -8.13 1.15
N ILE A 284 -3.74 -7.99 -0.05
CA ILE A 284 -3.00 -7.63 -1.26
C ILE A 284 -3.37 -6.18 -1.62
N THR A 285 -2.39 -5.34 -1.92
CA THR A 285 -2.63 -3.95 -2.32
C THR A 285 -2.15 -3.68 -3.75
N PHE A 286 -2.96 -2.93 -4.49
CA PHE A 286 -2.63 -2.28 -5.75
C PHE A 286 -2.89 -0.79 -5.57
N MET A 287 -1.87 -0.02 -5.19
CA MET A 287 -2.03 1.40 -4.89
C MET A 287 -1.21 2.26 -5.86
N PHE A 288 -1.90 2.89 -6.81
CA PHE A 288 -1.35 3.68 -7.91
C PHE A 288 -0.43 2.88 -8.84
N VAL A 289 -0.82 1.65 -9.16
CA VAL A 289 -0.11 0.74 -10.07
C VAL A 289 -1.04 0.09 -11.10
N LEU A 290 -2.34 -0.02 -10.80
CA LEU A 290 -3.24 -0.84 -11.62
C LEU A 290 -3.44 -0.20 -12.99
N ASN A 291 -3.61 1.12 -13.04
CA ASN A 291 -3.70 1.89 -14.29
C ASN A 291 -2.49 1.67 -15.22
N GLU A 292 -1.29 1.55 -14.66
CA GLU A 292 -0.05 1.32 -15.43
C GLU A 292 -0.02 -0.10 -16.00
N LEU A 293 -0.39 -1.12 -15.19
CA LEU A 293 -0.44 -2.51 -15.64
C LEU A 293 -1.44 -2.69 -16.80
N PHE A 294 -2.58 -2.02 -16.74
CA PHE A 294 -3.63 -2.13 -17.76
C PHE A 294 -3.25 -1.56 -19.14
N GLN A 295 -2.06 -0.99 -19.32
CA GLN A 295 -1.47 -0.80 -20.65
C GLN A 295 -1.34 -2.14 -21.40
N ASP A 296 -1.04 -3.25 -20.70
CA ASP A 296 -1.24 -4.61 -21.20
C ASP A 296 -2.46 -5.25 -20.53
N LYS A 297 -3.62 -4.91 -21.08
CA LYS A 297 -4.92 -5.36 -20.59
C LYS A 297 -5.05 -6.88 -20.51
N LYS A 298 -4.52 -7.63 -21.50
CA LYS A 298 -4.66 -9.10 -21.54
C LYS A 298 -3.85 -9.74 -20.42
N ARG A 299 -2.58 -9.36 -20.28
CA ARG A 299 -1.72 -9.89 -19.20
C ARG A 299 -2.21 -9.45 -17.83
N THR A 300 -2.72 -8.23 -17.71
CA THR A 300 -3.26 -7.73 -16.43
C THR A 300 -4.54 -8.44 -16.00
N MET A 301 -5.47 -8.71 -16.92
CA MET A 301 -6.63 -9.54 -16.60
C MET A 301 -6.24 -10.95 -16.18
N LEU A 302 -5.23 -11.55 -16.83
CA LEU A 302 -4.67 -12.84 -16.42
C LEU A 302 -4.00 -12.76 -15.03
N LEU A 303 -3.29 -11.67 -14.74
CA LEU A 303 -2.69 -11.41 -13.43
C LEU A 303 -3.75 -11.36 -12.34
N VAL A 304 -4.75 -10.50 -12.50
CA VAL A 304 -5.85 -10.34 -11.54
C VAL A 304 -6.55 -11.68 -11.31
N ALA A 305 -6.86 -12.41 -12.38
CA ALA A 305 -7.47 -13.73 -12.30
C ALA A 305 -6.66 -14.73 -11.46
N LYS A 306 -5.34 -14.83 -11.73
CA LYS A 306 -4.44 -15.74 -11.01
C LYS A 306 -4.27 -15.33 -9.56
N ILE A 307 -4.21 -14.03 -9.26
CA ILE A 307 -4.16 -13.52 -7.89
C ILE A 307 -5.45 -13.88 -7.15
N VAL A 308 -6.62 -13.55 -7.70
CA VAL A 308 -7.92 -13.86 -7.07
C VAL A 308 -8.10 -15.37 -6.83
N ALA A 309 -7.61 -16.20 -7.74
CA ALA A 309 -7.63 -17.65 -7.58
C ALA A 309 -6.70 -18.15 -6.47
N ALA A 310 -5.53 -17.54 -6.31
CA ALA A 310 -4.54 -17.90 -5.30
C ALA A 310 -4.81 -17.28 -3.91
N MET A 311 -5.61 -16.22 -3.83
CA MET A 311 -5.95 -15.55 -2.57
C MET A 311 -6.60 -16.52 -1.56
N PRO A 312 -6.20 -16.48 -0.28
CA PRO A 312 -6.91 -17.17 0.78
C PRO A 312 -8.35 -16.67 0.90
N LYS A 313 -9.28 -17.58 1.23
CA LYS A 313 -10.66 -17.19 1.54
C LYS A 313 -10.69 -16.21 2.70
N GLY A 314 -11.44 -15.12 2.54
CA GLY A 314 -11.53 -14.05 3.53
C GLY A 314 -10.37 -13.05 3.53
N ALA A 315 -9.31 -13.27 2.73
CA ALA A 315 -8.28 -12.26 2.49
C ALA A 315 -8.87 -11.07 1.74
N HIS A 316 -8.22 -9.91 1.85
CA HIS A 316 -8.69 -8.68 1.23
C HIS A 316 -7.80 -8.24 0.08
N MET A 317 -8.39 -7.54 -0.87
CA MET A 317 -7.67 -6.82 -1.93
C MET A 317 -8.04 -5.34 -1.84
N LEU A 318 -7.05 -4.48 -1.63
CA LEU A 318 -7.20 -3.03 -1.66
C LEU A 318 -6.72 -2.51 -3.01
N VAL A 319 -7.59 -1.82 -3.73
CA VAL A 319 -7.23 -1.12 -4.97
C VAL A 319 -7.48 0.36 -4.78
N VAL A 320 -6.44 1.15 -4.99
CA VAL A 320 -6.47 2.60 -4.95
C VAL A 320 -5.77 3.09 -6.21
N ASP A 321 -6.42 3.89 -7.03
CA ASP A 321 -5.76 4.49 -8.18
C ASP A 321 -6.40 5.82 -8.54
N SER A 322 -5.76 6.56 -9.44
CA SER A 322 -6.21 7.91 -9.85
C SER A 322 -7.65 7.87 -10.35
N ALA A 323 -8.52 8.73 -9.80
CA ALA A 323 -9.89 8.86 -10.29
C ALA A 323 -9.94 9.90 -11.42
N GLY A 324 -10.25 9.45 -12.63
CA GLY A 324 -10.36 10.29 -13.81
C GLY A 324 -9.98 9.56 -15.09
N SER A 325 -9.67 10.32 -16.14
CA SER A 325 -9.39 9.81 -17.48
C SER A 325 -8.19 8.85 -17.54
N PHE A 326 -7.28 8.89 -16.57
CA PHE A 326 -6.17 7.93 -16.45
C PHE A 326 -6.62 6.49 -16.17
N SER A 327 -7.82 6.30 -15.61
CA SER A 327 -8.41 4.98 -15.34
C SER A 327 -9.37 4.49 -16.41
N ASN A 328 -9.52 5.25 -17.51
CA ASN A 328 -10.36 4.87 -18.62
C ASN A 328 -9.68 3.78 -19.46
N LEU A 329 -10.37 2.65 -19.61
CA LEU A 329 -9.99 1.54 -20.47
C LEU A 329 -10.98 1.41 -21.61
N LYS A 330 -10.45 1.31 -22.83
CA LYS A 330 -11.26 0.95 -23.99
C LYS A 330 -11.50 -0.56 -24.03
N VAL A 331 -12.77 -0.93 -24.15
CA VAL A 331 -13.23 -2.31 -24.36
C VAL A 331 -14.20 -2.26 -25.52
N GLY A 332 -13.78 -2.80 -26.66
CA GLY A 332 -14.49 -2.56 -27.92
C GLY A 332 -14.57 -1.05 -28.20
N GLU A 333 -15.79 -0.56 -28.41
CA GLU A 333 -16.06 0.86 -28.64
C GLU A 333 -16.35 1.66 -27.35
N ARG A 334 -16.49 0.96 -26.21
CA ARG A 334 -16.89 1.57 -24.93
C ARG A 334 -15.69 1.85 -24.05
N THR A 335 -15.86 2.81 -23.15
CA THR A 335 -14.86 3.20 -22.16
C THR A 335 -15.36 2.88 -20.77
N TYR A 336 -14.53 2.17 -20.00
CA TYR A 336 -14.84 1.71 -18.65
C TYR A 336 -13.77 2.16 -17.69
N MET A 337 -14.16 2.41 -16.43
CA MET A 337 -13.19 2.58 -15.36
C MET A 337 -12.59 1.22 -15.00
N VAL A 338 -11.28 1.18 -14.75
CA VAL A 338 -10.56 -0.06 -14.46
C VAL A 338 -11.18 -0.90 -13.34
N TYR A 339 -11.69 -0.25 -12.28
CA TYR A 339 -12.33 -0.95 -11.18
C TYR A 339 -13.59 -1.71 -11.60
N MET A 340 -14.28 -1.28 -12.66
CA MET A 340 -15.50 -1.93 -13.12
C MET A 340 -15.21 -3.35 -13.60
N LEU A 341 -14.01 -3.61 -14.12
CA LEU A 341 -13.60 -4.97 -14.50
C LEU A 341 -13.48 -5.89 -13.27
N LEU A 342 -13.00 -5.35 -12.15
CA LEU A 342 -12.82 -6.09 -10.91
C LEU A 342 -14.16 -6.25 -10.16
N ASP A 343 -15.03 -5.25 -10.22
CA ASP A 343 -16.38 -5.28 -9.60
C ASP A 343 -17.25 -6.45 -10.14
N HIS A 344 -16.97 -6.95 -11.36
CA HIS A 344 -17.69 -8.08 -11.97
C HIS A 344 -17.11 -9.47 -11.64
N LEU A 345 -15.98 -9.54 -10.93
CA LEU A 345 -15.37 -10.81 -10.57
C LEU A 345 -16.18 -11.50 -9.45
N LYS A 346 -16.85 -12.61 -9.79
CA LYS A 346 -17.75 -13.35 -8.88
C LYS A 346 -17.09 -13.81 -7.58
N ASP A 347 -15.79 -14.07 -7.62
CA ASP A 347 -14.99 -14.51 -6.47
C ASP A 347 -14.62 -13.38 -5.48
N LEU A 348 -14.87 -12.13 -5.87
CA LEU A 348 -14.68 -10.96 -5.03
C LEU A 348 -16.03 -10.44 -4.51
N GLU A 349 -16.06 -10.12 -3.23
CA GLU A 349 -17.13 -9.38 -2.57
C GLU A 349 -16.65 -7.94 -2.34
N ILE A 350 -17.39 -6.95 -2.83
CA ILE A 350 -17.08 -5.54 -2.55
C ILE A 350 -17.44 -5.25 -1.09
N VAL A 351 -16.44 -4.94 -0.28
CA VAL A 351 -16.57 -4.56 1.12
C VAL A 351 -16.68 -3.05 1.29
N TYR A 352 -15.96 -2.30 0.46
CA TYR A 352 -16.02 -0.85 0.39
C TYR A 352 -15.74 -0.38 -1.03
N GLN A 353 -16.43 0.67 -1.45
CA GLN A 353 -16.18 1.33 -2.72
C GLN A 353 -16.39 2.83 -2.60
N ASP A 354 -15.52 3.59 -3.24
CA ASP A 354 -15.66 5.02 -3.49
C ASP A 354 -15.11 5.30 -4.89
N ASP A 355 -15.92 5.88 -5.76
CA ASP A 355 -15.56 6.07 -7.18
C ASP A 355 -14.62 7.25 -7.39
N ALA A 356 -14.64 8.24 -6.49
CA ALA A 356 -13.76 9.39 -6.57
C ALA A 356 -13.77 10.19 -5.25
N THR A 357 -12.66 10.14 -4.53
CA THR A 357 -12.42 10.94 -3.34
C THR A 357 -11.12 11.75 -3.45
N TRP A 358 -11.05 12.85 -2.71
CA TRP A 358 -9.88 13.71 -2.64
C TRP A 358 -9.16 13.52 -1.31
N TYR A 359 -7.91 13.06 -1.36
CA TYR A 359 -6.97 13.28 -0.28
C TYR A 359 -6.30 14.64 -0.47
N ARG A 360 -6.47 15.54 0.51
CA ARG A 360 -5.85 16.86 0.50
C ARG A 360 -4.81 16.96 1.61
N CYS A 361 -3.55 17.20 1.23
CA CYS A 361 -2.49 17.43 2.21
C CYS A 361 -2.80 18.71 3.01
N PRO A 362 -2.85 18.67 4.35
CA PRO A 362 -3.10 19.86 5.14
C PRO A 362 -2.07 20.98 4.85
N PRO A 363 -2.50 22.24 4.66
CA PRO A 363 -1.61 23.33 4.25
C PRO A 363 -0.61 23.73 5.35
N SER A 364 -0.85 23.32 6.59
CA SER A 364 0.06 23.55 7.72
C SER A 364 1.27 22.61 7.74
N LEU A 365 1.30 21.58 6.88
CA LEU A 365 2.40 20.64 6.82
C LEU A 365 3.61 21.25 6.11
N THR A 366 4.80 20.94 6.62
CA THR A 366 6.07 21.42 6.06
C THR A 366 6.84 20.26 5.46
N TYR A 367 7.23 20.41 4.19
CA TYR A 367 8.09 19.47 3.48
C TYR A 367 8.98 20.23 2.48
N PRO A 368 10.20 19.76 2.16
CA PRO A 368 11.11 20.48 1.23
C PRO A 368 10.55 20.69 -0.18
N LEU A 369 9.57 19.86 -0.58
CA LEU A 369 8.92 19.92 -1.89
C LEU A 369 7.42 20.10 -1.73
N LYS A 370 6.77 20.58 -2.79
CA LYS A 370 5.31 20.69 -2.86
C LYS A 370 4.66 19.31 -2.63
N LEU A 371 3.82 19.23 -1.60
CA LEU A 371 2.96 18.06 -1.38
C LEU A 371 1.79 18.10 -2.38
N GLU A 372 1.47 16.96 -2.97
CA GLU A 372 0.41 16.86 -3.97
C GLU A 372 -0.88 16.33 -3.35
N ASN A 373 -2.00 16.93 -3.75
CA ASN A 373 -3.32 16.38 -3.46
C ASN A 373 -3.58 15.23 -4.44
N MET A 374 -4.34 14.24 -4.01
CA MET A 374 -4.62 13.06 -4.83
C MET A 374 -6.12 12.83 -4.93
N ARG A 375 -6.63 12.81 -6.16
CA ARG A 375 -7.97 12.34 -6.46
C ARG A 375 -7.88 10.87 -6.86
N HIS A 376 -8.54 10.01 -6.12
CA HIS A 376 -8.43 8.57 -6.31
C HIS A 376 -9.78 7.86 -6.09
N PHE A 377 -9.94 6.70 -6.70
CA PHE A 377 -11.00 5.76 -6.32
C PHE A 377 -10.46 4.79 -5.27
N VAL A 378 -11.36 4.19 -4.51
CA VAL A 378 -11.03 3.13 -3.55
C VAL A 378 -11.95 1.94 -3.81
N ARG A 379 -11.36 0.75 -3.80
CA ARG A 379 -12.06 -0.52 -3.72
C ARG A 379 -11.41 -1.39 -2.68
N ILE A 380 -12.20 -1.93 -1.76
CA ILE A 380 -11.79 -2.98 -0.84
C ILE A 380 -12.64 -4.18 -1.18
N TYR A 381 -12.01 -5.23 -1.69
CA TYR A 381 -12.65 -6.51 -1.94
C TYR A 381 -12.28 -7.51 -0.86
N LYS A 382 -13.14 -8.50 -0.67
CA LYS A 382 -12.88 -9.71 0.12
C LYS A 382 -13.02 -10.93 -0.76
N ARG A 383 -12.08 -11.86 -0.66
CA ARG A 383 -12.15 -13.15 -1.35
C ARG A 383 -13.26 -14.01 -0.72
N ARG A 384 -14.21 -14.48 -1.55
CA ARG A 384 -15.31 -15.38 -1.13
C ARG A 384 -14.84 -16.80 -0.77
#